data_AF-A0A8S4NZU9-F1
#
_entry.id   AF-A0A8S4NZU9-F1
#
_cell.length_a   1.000
_cell.length_b   1.000
_cell.length_c   1.000
_cell.angle_alpha   90.00
_cell.angle_beta   90.00
_cell.angle_gamma   90.00
#
_symmetry.space_group_name_H-M   'P 1'
#
loop_
_entity.id
_entity.type
_entity.pdbx_description
1 polymer ?
#
loop_
_entity_poly.entity_id
_entity_poly.type
_entity_poly.pdbx_seq_one_letter_code
_entity_poly.pdbx_strand_id
1 'polypeptide(L)'
;MSLQYSSMARGLLNIMSQDQESAKKRVYFRLKDDLVLVRSSLARNPWENPPNWEAVRLDVCKSLHVDSLRTIRERMELLIKSFKREDRLRKSKSGTEEEYDEMSQMLTEVISLKEDVEMERIKTKKKKEEDQEKDQKKVTEILEKSMNTLGKQTKSPQSSPSKKRLCKRGNFLEEYLTRKIELEERKFALEERKWNAMNPKKD
;
A
#
# COMPACT_ATOMS: atom_id res chain seq x y z
N MET A 1 -50.05 61.36 -5.81
CA MET A 1 -49.92 60.46 -6.97
C MET A 1 -48.81 59.48 -6.64
N SER A 2 -49.17 58.20 -6.59
CA SER A 2 -48.47 57.14 -5.87
C SER A 2 -47.29 56.58 -6.66
N LEU A 3 -46.20 56.35 -5.92
CA LEU A 3 -44.93 55.77 -6.36
C LEU A 3 -45.14 54.35 -6.91
N GLN A 4 -45.12 54.19 -8.24
CA GLN A 4 -45.04 52.87 -8.88
C GLN A 4 -43.60 52.52 -9.25
N TYR A 5 -42.75 52.30 -8.24
CA TYR A 5 -41.46 51.62 -8.41
C TYR A 5 -41.14 50.82 -7.16
N SER A 6 -41.89 49.73 -6.92
CA SER A 6 -41.55 48.76 -5.87
C SER A 6 -42.35 47.45 -6.01
N SER A 7 -42.08 46.63 -7.03
CA SER A 7 -42.42 45.18 -6.93
C SER A 7 -41.75 44.23 -7.92
N MET A 8 -40.83 44.64 -8.79
CA MET A 8 -40.21 43.72 -9.76
C MET A 8 -38.71 43.45 -9.50
N ALA A 9 -38.32 43.29 -8.23
CA ALA A 9 -36.94 42.93 -7.89
C ALA A 9 -36.84 41.94 -6.71
N ARG A 10 -37.80 41.01 -6.58
CA ARG A 10 -37.73 39.89 -5.63
C ARG A 10 -38.18 38.55 -6.23
N GLY A 11 -37.99 38.38 -7.54
CA GLY A 11 -38.37 37.16 -8.27
C GLY A 11 -37.22 36.39 -8.92
N LEU A 12 -35.96 36.81 -8.72
CA LEU A 12 -34.78 36.25 -9.39
C LEU A 12 -33.65 35.94 -8.41
N LEU A 13 -33.98 35.25 -7.31
CA LEU A 13 -32.99 34.65 -6.41
C LEU A 13 -33.52 33.33 -5.84
N ASN A 14 -34.04 32.45 -6.70
CA ASN A 14 -34.40 31.08 -6.35
C ASN A 14 -33.75 30.04 -7.28
N ILE A 15 -32.55 30.34 -7.78
CA ILE A 15 -31.78 29.48 -8.71
C ILE A 15 -30.48 28.93 -8.04
N MET A 16 -30.32 29.06 -6.72
CA MET A 16 -29.04 28.69 -6.05
C MET A 16 -29.16 27.85 -4.77
N SER A 17 -30.24 27.08 -4.58
CA SER A 17 -30.32 26.16 -3.42
C SER A 17 -31.14 24.91 -3.71
N GLN A 18 -30.77 24.17 -4.76
CA GLN A 18 -30.95 22.72 -4.72
C GLN A 18 -29.69 22.09 -4.13
N ASP A 19 -29.41 22.43 -2.87
CA ASP A 19 -28.71 21.51 -1.99
C ASP A 19 -29.66 20.33 -1.82
N GLN A 20 -29.53 19.35 -2.71
CA GLN A 20 -30.04 18.01 -2.51
C GLN A 20 -29.33 17.47 -1.27
N GLU A 21 -29.94 17.73 -0.12
CA GLU A 21 -29.70 17.06 1.14
C GLU A 21 -30.17 15.60 0.95
N SER A 22 -29.44 14.86 0.11
CA SER A 22 -29.72 13.46 -0.15
C SER A 22 -29.35 12.72 1.11
N ALA A 23 -30.34 12.46 1.97
CA ALA A 23 -30.22 11.50 3.05
C ALA A 23 -29.47 10.28 2.48
N LYS A 24 -28.30 9.95 3.05
CA LYS A 24 -27.42 8.87 2.57
C LYS A 24 -28.22 7.56 2.54
N LYS A 25 -28.88 7.29 1.41
CA LYS A 25 -29.61 6.05 1.19
C LYS A 25 -28.57 4.94 1.19
N ARG A 26 -28.76 3.97 2.07
CA ARG A 26 -27.90 2.79 2.12
C ARG A 26 -27.96 2.13 0.74
N VAL A 27 -26.82 2.07 0.07
CA VAL A 27 -26.70 1.44 -1.24
C VAL A 27 -26.71 -0.08 -1.02
N TYR A 28 -27.54 -0.78 -1.79
CA TYR A 28 -27.58 -2.24 -1.81
C TYR A 28 -27.17 -2.73 -3.20
N PHE A 29 -26.19 -3.64 -3.24
CA PHE A 29 -25.79 -4.32 -4.47
C PHE A 29 -26.74 -5.48 -4.74
N ARG A 30 -27.28 -5.54 -5.96
CA ARG A 30 -28.05 -6.70 -6.46
C ARG A 30 -27.13 -7.59 -7.29
N LEU A 31 -27.58 -8.82 -7.55
CA LEU A 31 -26.84 -9.79 -8.37
C LEU A 31 -26.46 -9.27 -9.76
N LYS A 32 -27.36 -8.51 -10.40
CA LYS A 32 -27.09 -7.89 -11.71
C LYS A 32 -25.93 -6.89 -11.64
N ASP A 33 -25.81 -6.19 -10.52
CA ASP A 33 -24.79 -5.17 -10.32
C ASP A 33 -23.43 -5.83 -10.04
N ASP A 34 -23.45 -6.92 -9.28
CA ASP A 34 -22.26 -7.75 -9.06
C ASP A 34 -21.76 -8.35 -10.39
N LEU A 35 -22.65 -8.78 -11.28
CA LEU A 35 -22.27 -9.30 -12.60
C LEU A 35 -21.56 -8.23 -13.43
N VAL A 36 -22.12 -7.02 -13.48
CA VAL A 36 -21.50 -5.88 -14.19
C VAL A 36 -20.14 -5.55 -13.57
N LEU A 37 -20.04 -5.54 -12.25
CA LEU A 37 -18.81 -5.26 -11.51
C LEU A 37 -17.72 -6.30 -11.81
N VAL A 38 -18.05 -7.60 -11.75
CA VAL A 38 -17.11 -8.69 -12.03
C VAL A 38 -16.68 -8.65 -13.49
N ARG A 39 -17.62 -8.53 -14.43
CA ARG A 39 -17.33 -8.44 -15.86
C ARG A 39 -16.44 -7.25 -16.21
N SER A 40 -16.73 -6.08 -15.66
CA SER A 40 -15.95 -4.86 -15.91
C SER A 40 -14.53 -4.99 -15.34
N SER A 41 -14.40 -5.67 -14.19
CA SER A 41 -13.11 -5.92 -13.55
C SER A 41 -12.26 -6.91 -14.33
N LEU A 42 -12.85 -7.96 -14.92
CA LEU A 42 -12.17 -8.86 -15.84
C LEU A 42 -11.68 -8.13 -17.09
N ALA A 43 -12.56 -7.35 -17.73
CA ALA A 43 -12.23 -6.65 -18.97
C ALA A 43 -11.10 -5.62 -18.81
N ARG A 44 -11.00 -4.97 -17.65
CA ARG A 44 -10.04 -3.88 -17.40
C ARG A 44 -8.85 -4.26 -16.55
N ASN A 45 -8.87 -5.42 -15.90
CA ASN A 45 -7.84 -5.91 -14.97
C ASN A 45 -7.25 -4.82 -14.04
N PRO A 46 -8.00 -4.39 -13.01
CA PRO A 46 -7.56 -3.30 -12.15
C PRO A 46 -6.46 -3.71 -11.14
N TRP A 47 -6.08 -4.99 -11.08
CA TRP A 47 -4.99 -5.47 -10.22
C TRP A 47 -3.63 -5.22 -10.84
N GLU A 48 -3.51 -5.44 -12.15
CA GLU A 48 -2.32 -5.12 -12.93
C GLU A 48 -2.10 -3.61 -12.99
N ASN A 49 -3.15 -2.86 -13.33
CA ASN A 49 -3.12 -1.41 -13.50
C ASN A 49 -4.11 -0.73 -12.53
N PRO A 50 -3.64 -0.20 -11.38
CA PRO A 50 -4.50 0.46 -10.39
C PRO A 50 -5.40 1.60 -10.91
N PRO A 51 -5.01 2.41 -11.92
CA PRO A 51 -5.88 3.43 -12.50
C PRO A 51 -7.15 2.86 -13.14
N ASN A 52 -7.14 1.59 -13.56
CA ASN A 52 -8.27 0.97 -14.24
C ASN A 52 -9.48 0.80 -13.30
N TRP A 53 -9.31 0.90 -11.98
CA TRP A 53 -10.42 1.00 -11.03
C TRP A 53 -11.36 2.16 -11.33
N GLU A 54 -10.85 3.27 -11.87
CA GLU A 54 -11.66 4.42 -12.25
C GLU A 54 -12.58 4.08 -13.41
N ALA A 55 -12.05 3.35 -14.39
CA ALA A 55 -12.82 2.94 -15.54
C ALA A 55 -13.84 1.84 -15.19
N VAL A 56 -13.51 0.93 -14.26
CA VAL A 56 -14.48 -0.03 -13.68
C VAL A 56 -15.61 0.72 -12.97
N ARG A 57 -15.28 1.78 -12.21
CA ARG A 57 -16.28 2.62 -11.54
C ARG A 57 -17.21 3.29 -12.52
N LEU A 58 -16.69 3.86 -13.60
CA LEU A 58 -17.54 4.50 -14.62
C LEU A 58 -18.53 3.51 -15.23
N ASP A 59 -18.13 2.26 -15.43
CA ASP A 59 -19.02 1.23 -15.98
C ASP A 59 -20.09 0.78 -14.97
N VAL A 60 -19.74 0.66 -13.68
CA VAL A 60 -20.68 0.31 -12.61
C VAL A 60 -21.59 1.49 -12.22
N CYS A 61 -21.11 2.73 -12.30
CA CYS A 61 -21.89 3.92 -11.97
C CYS A 61 -23.08 4.09 -12.93
N LYS A 62 -22.89 3.75 -14.22
CA LYS A 62 -23.97 3.71 -15.22
C LYS A 62 -25.14 2.80 -14.82
N SER A 63 -24.87 1.69 -14.10
CA SER A 63 -25.92 0.76 -13.67
C SER A 63 -26.43 1.04 -12.25
N LEU A 64 -25.55 1.43 -11.33
CA LEU A 64 -25.82 1.38 -9.89
C LEU A 64 -26.03 2.75 -9.24
N HIS A 65 -25.74 3.86 -9.94
CA HIS A 65 -25.64 5.20 -9.33
C HIS A 65 -24.68 5.22 -8.12
N VAL A 66 -23.70 4.31 -8.10
CA VAL A 66 -22.66 4.24 -7.07
C VAL A 66 -21.39 4.83 -7.63
N ASP A 67 -21.01 5.97 -7.08
CA ASP A 67 -19.87 6.73 -7.58
C ASP A 67 -18.62 6.58 -6.68
N SER A 68 -18.72 5.80 -5.59
CA SER A 68 -17.62 5.62 -4.65
C SER A 68 -16.69 4.48 -5.07
N LEU A 69 -15.47 4.83 -5.50
CA LEU A 69 -14.38 3.88 -5.76
C LEU A 69 -14.15 2.92 -4.60
N ARG A 70 -14.17 3.46 -3.37
CA ARG A 70 -13.95 2.68 -2.16
C ARG A 70 -15.01 1.60 -2.01
N THR A 71 -16.28 1.96 -2.19
CA THR A 71 -17.41 1.04 -2.06
C THR A 71 -17.36 -0.07 -3.10
N ILE A 72 -16.93 0.25 -4.32
CA ILE A 72 -16.75 -0.73 -5.40
C ILE A 72 -15.64 -1.73 -5.08
N ARG A 73 -14.49 -1.26 -4.59
CA ARG A 73 -13.38 -2.13 -4.18
C ARG A 73 -13.78 -3.02 -3.01
N GLU A 74 -14.39 -2.45 -1.98
CA GLU A 74 -14.89 -3.20 -0.82
C GLU A 74 -15.90 -4.26 -1.26
N ARG A 75 -16.81 -3.94 -2.18
CA ARG A 75 -17.77 -4.91 -2.72
C ARG A 75 -17.08 -6.05 -3.45
N MET A 76 -16.11 -5.76 -4.32
CA MET A 76 -15.36 -6.80 -5.05
C MET A 76 -14.61 -7.72 -4.08
N GLU A 77 -13.98 -7.17 -3.04
CA GLU A 77 -13.32 -7.98 -2.02
C GLU A 77 -14.30 -8.86 -1.24
N LEU A 78 -15.50 -8.36 -0.94
CA LEU A 78 -16.54 -9.14 -0.27
C LEU A 78 -17.01 -10.31 -1.14
N LEU A 79 -17.22 -10.09 -2.45
CA LEU A 79 -17.60 -11.14 -3.40
C LEU A 79 -16.53 -12.23 -3.49
N ILE A 80 -15.25 -11.84 -3.60
CA ILE A 80 -14.14 -12.79 -3.61
C ILE A 80 -14.09 -13.59 -2.30
N LYS A 81 -14.27 -12.92 -1.15
CA LYS A 81 -14.25 -13.58 0.16
C LYS A 81 -15.42 -14.55 0.35
N SER A 82 -16.63 -14.17 -0.05
CA SER A 82 -17.80 -15.05 0.04
C SER A 82 -17.62 -16.26 -0.87
N PHE A 83 -17.19 -16.05 -2.12
CA PHE A 83 -16.94 -17.12 -3.07
C PHE A 83 -15.90 -18.12 -2.57
N LYS A 84 -14.73 -17.65 -2.10
CA LYS A 84 -13.70 -18.53 -1.53
C LYS A 84 -14.20 -19.33 -0.33
N ARG A 85 -15.11 -18.77 0.47
CA ARG A 85 -15.72 -19.48 1.61
C ARG A 85 -16.68 -20.56 1.13
N GLU A 86 -17.58 -20.21 0.20
CA GLU A 86 -18.56 -21.15 -0.36
C GLU A 86 -17.89 -22.28 -1.12
N ASP A 87 -16.85 -21.99 -1.91
CA ASP A 87 -16.07 -22.99 -2.64
C ASP A 87 -15.39 -23.99 -1.68
N ARG A 88 -14.82 -23.52 -0.57
CA ARG A 88 -14.28 -24.41 0.48
C ARG A 88 -15.37 -25.28 1.12
N LEU A 89 -16.54 -24.71 1.39
CA LEU A 89 -17.66 -25.45 1.98
C LEU A 89 -18.21 -26.50 1.01
N ARG A 90 -18.34 -26.18 -0.29
CA ARG A 90 -18.75 -27.12 -1.33
C ARG A 90 -17.76 -28.27 -1.47
N LYS A 91 -16.47 -27.96 -1.61
CA LYS A 91 -15.39 -28.97 -1.67
C LYS A 91 -15.39 -29.89 -0.45
N SER A 92 -15.65 -29.35 0.74
CA SER A 92 -15.73 -30.14 1.97
C SER A 92 -16.98 -31.02 2.08
N LYS A 93 -18.10 -30.64 1.45
CA LYS A 93 -19.39 -31.34 1.58
C LYS A 93 -19.62 -32.37 0.47
N SER A 94 -19.34 -31.98 -0.77
CA SER A 94 -19.79 -32.71 -1.96
C SER A 94 -18.73 -33.70 -2.47
N GLY A 95 -17.44 -33.46 -2.18
CA GLY A 95 -16.32 -34.28 -2.68
C GLY A 95 -16.23 -34.37 -4.21
N THR A 96 -17.16 -33.74 -4.93
CA THR A 96 -17.34 -33.74 -6.38
C THR A 96 -17.46 -32.30 -6.88
N GLU A 97 -17.02 -32.08 -8.11
CA GLU A 97 -17.03 -30.78 -8.78
C GLU A 97 -18.45 -30.48 -9.27
N GLU A 98 -19.13 -29.56 -8.59
CA GLU A 98 -20.47 -29.10 -8.98
C GLU A 98 -20.40 -28.13 -10.17
N GLU A 99 -21.44 -28.12 -10.99
CA GLU A 99 -21.57 -27.24 -12.16
C GLU A 99 -21.52 -25.76 -11.72
N TYR A 100 -20.50 -25.04 -12.19
CA TYR A 100 -20.28 -23.65 -11.80
C TYR A 100 -21.20 -22.69 -12.57
N ASP A 101 -21.99 -21.89 -11.84
CA ASP A 101 -22.71 -20.74 -12.40
C ASP A 101 -21.76 -19.77 -13.12
N GLU A 102 -22.24 -19.05 -14.13
CA GLU A 102 -21.45 -18.06 -14.90
C GLU A 102 -20.71 -17.05 -13.99
N MET A 103 -21.35 -16.59 -12.92
CA MET A 103 -20.73 -15.72 -11.91
C MET A 103 -19.54 -16.38 -11.23
N SER A 104 -19.67 -17.67 -10.89
CA SER A 104 -18.62 -18.43 -10.22
C SER A 104 -17.42 -18.64 -11.13
N GLN A 105 -17.65 -18.88 -12.43
CA GLN A 105 -16.59 -18.98 -13.44
C GLN A 105 -15.83 -17.67 -13.54
N MET A 106 -16.55 -16.55 -13.71
CA MET A 106 -15.93 -15.22 -13.78
C MET A 106 -15.18 -14.84 -12.49
N LEU A 107 -15.71 -15.17 -11.32
CA LEU A 107 -15.02 -14.93 -10.05
C LEU A 107 -13.75 -15.76 -9.91
N THR A 108 -13.74 -16.99 -10.44
CA THR A 108 -12.55 -17.84 -10.47
C THR A 108 -11.46 -17.20 -11.33
N GLU A 109 -11.81 -16.71 -12.52
CA GLU A 109 -10.89 -15.96 -13.39
C GLU A 109 -10.35 -14.69 -12.71
N VAL A 110 -11.22 -13.91 -12.07
CA VAL A 110 -10.82 -12.72 -11.30
C VAL A 110 -9.80 -13.07 -10.21
N ILE A 111 -10.04 -14.17 -9.50
CA ILE A 111 -9.14 -14.64 -8.44
C ILE A 111 -7.80 -15.04 -9.03
N SER A 112 -7.78 -15.78 -10.14
CA SER A 112 -6.54 -16.15 -10.83
C SER A 112 -5.74 -14.91 -11.22
N LEU A 113 -6.38 -13.94 -11.90
CA LEU A 113 -5.71 -12.70 -12.31
C LEU A 113 -5.09 -11.94 -11.13
N LYS A 114 -5.83 -11.86 -10.02
CA LYS A 114 -5.32 -11.22 -8.81
C LYS A 114 -4.12 -11.95 -8.23
N GLU A 115 -4.16 -13.28 -8.20
CA GLU A 115 -3.10 -14.12 -7.66
C GLU A 115 -1.85 -14.08 -8.56
N ASP A 116 -2.01 -14.10 -9.87
CA ASP A 116 -0.93 -13.98 -10.86
C ASP A 116 -0.17 -12.66 -10.69
N VAL A 117 -0.89 -11.54 -10.60
CA VAL A 117 -0.28 -10.22 -10.39
C VAL A 117 0.46 -10.15 -9.05
N GLU A 118 -0.10 -10.74 -7.99
CA GLU A 118 0.55 -10.77 -6.68
C GLU A 118 1.83 -11.64 -6.71
N MET A 119 1.78 -12.78 -7.40
CA MET A 119 2.94 -13.66 -7.57
C MET A 119 4.06 -12.96 -8.33
N GLU A 120 3.77 -12.21 -9.39
CA GLU A 120 4.78 -11.43 -10.10
C GLU A 120 5.38 -10.30 -9.23
N ARG A 121 4.57 -9.65 -8.40
CA ARG A 121 5.06 -8.68 -7.41
C ARG A 121 5.98 -9.31 -6.37
N ILE A 122 5.69 -10.52 -5.93
CA ILE A 122 6.53 -11.25 -4.97
C ILE A 122 7.85 -11.67 -5.64
N LYS A 123 7.81 -12.21 -6.87
CA LYS A 123 9.02 -12.61 -7.61
C LYS A 123 9.96 -11.44 -7.84
N THR A 124 9.43 -10.30 -8.28
CA THR A 124 10.23 -9.08 -8.52
C THR A 124 10.87 -8.54 -7.24
N LYS A 125 10.15 -8.56 -6.11
CA LYS A 125 10.72 -8.19 -4.80
C LYS A 125 11.83 -9.13 -4.37
N LYS A 126 11.62 -10.45 -4.43
CA LYS A 126 12.63 -11.46 -4.07
C LYS A 126 13.89 -11.32 -4.91
N LYS A 127 13.76 -11.12 -6.22
CA LYS A 127 14.91 -10.90 -7.11
C LYS A 127 15.71 -9.65 -6.69
N LYS A 128 15.03 -8.56 -6.37
CA LYS A 128 15.67 -7.32 -5.91
C LYS A 128 16.40 -7.51 -4.58
N GLU A 129 15.82 -8.26 -3.65
CA GLU A 129 16.45 -8.59 -2.36
C GLU A 129 17.69 -9.47 -2.57
N GLU A 130 17.62 -10.48 -3.45
CA GLU A 130 18.74 -11.35 -3.78
C GLU A 130 19.89 -10.58 -4.46
N ASP A 131 19.56 -9.65 -5.37
CA ASP A 131 20.55 -8.79 -6.02
C ASP A 131 21.22 -7.85 -5.00
N GLN A 132 20.46 -7.28 -4.06
CA GLN A 132 21.02 -6.46 -2.96
C GLN A 132 21.94 -7.27 -2.04
N GLU A 133 21.57 -8.50 -1.71
CA GLU A 133 22.40 -9.38 -0.88
C GLU A 133 23.72 -9.74 -1.59
N LYS A 134 23.67 -10.03 -2.89
CA LYS A 134 24.87 -10.29 -3.71
C LYS A 134 25.80 -9.08 -3.73
N ASP A 135 25.27 -7.88 -3.87
CA ASP A 135 26.08 -6.67 -3.89
C ASP A 135 26.69 -6.36 -2.52
N GLN A 136 25.97 -6.60 -1.42
CA GLN A 136 26.53 -6.49 -0.06
C GLN A 136 27.69 -7.48 0.16
N LYS A 137 27.52 -8.74 -0.26
CA LYS A 137 28.58 -9.77 -0.16
C LYS A 137 29.84 -9.38 -0.92
N LYS A 138 29.70 -8.82 -2.13
CA LYS A 138 30.85 -8.32 -2.91
C LYS A 138 31.57 -7.18 -2.19
N VAL A 139 30.82 -6.23 -1.61
CA VAL A 139 31.41 -5.12 -0.85
C VAL A 139 32.19 -5.64 0.36
N THR A 140 31.64 -6.58 1.13
CA THR A 140 32.34 -7.17 2.28
C THR A 140 33.59 -7.94 1.86
N GLU A 141 33.54 -8.68 0.74
CA GLU A 141 34.69 -9.43 0.23
C GLU A 141 35.83 -8.50 -0.23
N ILE A 142 35.51 -7.38 -0.88
CA ILE A 142 36.51 -6.35 -1.26
C ILE A 142 37.14 -5.75 -0.01
N LEU A 143 36.35 -5.46 1.01
CA LEU A 143 36.81 -4.86 2.27
C LEU A 143 37.75 -5.83 3.02
N GLU A 144 37.38 -7.11 3.11
CA GLU A 144 38.20 -8.15 3.72
C GLU A 144 39.53 -8.35 2.97
N LYS A 145 39.50 -8.45 1.63
CA LYS A 145 40.71 -8.55 0.81
C LYS A 145 41.64 -7.35 1.01
N SER A 146 41.08 -6.15 1.11
CA SER A 146 41.84 -4.90 1.33
C SER A 146 42.53 -4.87 2.70
N MET A 147 41.84 -5.29 3.77
CA MET A 147 42.42 -5.39 5.10
C MET A 147 43.56 -6.43 5.17
N ASN A 148 43.39 -7.56 4.50
CA ASN A 148 44.42 -8.62 4.45
C ASN A 148 45.68 -8.19 3.68
N THR A 149 45.57 -7.30 2.68
CA THR A 149 46.73 -6.76 1.97
C THR A 149 47.55 -5.74 2.76
N LEU A 150 46.93 -5.01 3.70
CA LEU A 150 47.63 -4.02 4.55
C LEU A 150 48.40 -4.68 5.72
N GLY A 151 48.04 -5.90 6.13
CA GLY A 151 48.71 -6.62 7.22
C GLY A 151 50.06 -7.25 6.86
N LYS A 152 50.47 -7.27 5.58
CA LYS A 152 51.70 -7.97 5.12
C LYS A 152 52.91 -7.07 4.85
N GLN A 153 52.81 -5.75 5.06
CA GLN A 153 53.95 -4.83 4.91
C GLN A 153 54.43 -4.29 6.26
N THR A 154 55.09 -5.13 7.06
CA THR A 154 55.85 -4.68 8.23
C THR A 154 57.20 -5.39 8.35
N LYS A 155 58.10 -5.12 7.38
CA LYS A 155 59.54 -5.05 7.64
C LYS A 155 60.10 -3.78 6.97
N SER A 156 60.76 -2.98 7.80
CA SER A 156 61.20 -1.56 7.75
C SER A 156 62.33 -1.23 6.74
N PRO A 157 63.02 -0.04 6.74
CA PRO A 157 62.68 1.32 7.22
C PRO A 157 63.02 2.50 6.25
N GLN A 158 62.47 3.69 6.58
CA GLN A 158 63.00 5.08 6.35
C GLN A 158 62.93 5.71 4.94
N SER A 159 62.07 6.73 4.78
CA SER A 159 62.52 8.12 4.55
C SER A 159 61.38 9.15 4.50
N SER A 160 61.60 10.25 5.23
CA SER A 160 61.19 11.63 4.99
C SER A 160 59.74 12.12 5.28
N PRO A 161 59.59 13.23 6.05
CA PRO A 161 58.30 13.77 6.47
C PRO A 161 57.75 14.79 5.47
N SER A 162 56.67 14.45 4.77
CA SER A 162 55.92 15.41 3.94
C SER A 162 54.63 15.85 4.63
N LYS A 163 54.68 17.09 5.13
CA LYS A 163 53.61 18.05 5.45
C LYS A 163 52.17 17.51 5.51
N LYS A 164 51.67 17.40 6.75
CA LYS A 164 50.25 17.26 7.09
C LYS A 164 49.46 18.46 6.54
N ARG A 165 48.61 18.23 5.53
CA ARG A 165 47.36 18.99 5.37
C ARG A 165 46.23 18.10 5.86
N LEU A 166 45.83 18.33 7.11
CA LEU A 166 44.73 17.64 7.75
C LEU A 166 43.41 18.14 7.13
N CYS A 167 42.92 17.41 6.13
CA CYS A 167 41.56 17.53 5.64
C CYS A 167 40.63 16.91 6.69
N LYS A 168 40.08 17.73 7.60
CA LYS A 168 38.97 17.34 8.47
C LYS A 168 37.71 17.19 7.61
N ARG A 169 37.53 16.02 7.00
CA ARG A 169 36.23 15.63 6.44
C ARG A 169 35.73 14.53 7.36
N GLY A 170 35.03 14.94 8.43
CA GLY A 170 34.39 14.01 9.35
C GLY A 170 33.44 13.09 8.58
N ASN A 171 33.50 11.79 8.88
CA ASN A 171 32.62 10.80 8.29
C ASN A 171 31.19 11.08 8.73
N PHE A 172 30.47 11.89 7.95
CA PHE A 172 29.07 12.27 8.20
C PHE A 172 28.15 11.06 8.44
N LEU A 173 28.47 9.92 7.81
CA LEU A 173 27.73 8.67 7.99
C LEU A 173 27.93 8.05 9.38
N GLU A 174 29.14 8.17 9.93
CA GLU A 174 29.50 7.68 11.26
C GLU A 174 28.79 8.52 12.33
N GLU A 175 28.81 9.85 12.17
CA GLU A 175 28.07 10.79 13.03
C GLU A 175 26.55 10.54 12.99
N TYR A 176 25.98 10.25 11.82
CA TYR A 176 24.56 9.92 11.67
C TYR A 176 24.19 8.62 12.39
N LEU A 177 25.03 7.57 12.26
CA LEU A 177 24.80 6.27 12.91
C LEU A 177 24.89 6.39 14.43
N THR A 178 25.91 7.09 14.94
CA THR A 178 26.04 7.36 16.39
C THR A 178 24.82 8.12 16.91
N ARG A 179 24.39 9.17 16.21
CA ARG A 179 23.22 9.96 16.62
C ARG A 179 21.91 9.17 16.58
N LYS A 180 21.79 8.20 15.66
CA LYS A 180 20.62 7.33 15.58
C LYS A 180 20.55 6.35 16.77
N ILE A 181 21.69 5.78 17.16
CA ILE A 181 21.82 4.90 18.33
C ILE A 181 21.43 5.67 19.61
N GLU A 182 21.98 6.87 19.81
CA GLU A 182 21.68 7.71 20.98
C GLU A 182 20.18 8.04 21.11
N LEU A 183 19.50 8.28 19.98
CA LEU A 183 18.06 8.56 19.98
C LEU A 183 17.24 7.33 20.37
N GLU A 184 17.64 6.14 19.91
CA GLU A 184 16.99 4.88 20.27
C GLU A 184 17.19 4.55 21.76
N GLU A 185 18.41 4.73 22.28
CA GLU A 185 18.71 4.55 23.71
C GLU A 185 17.89 5.52 24.59
N ARG A 186 17.80 6.79 24.18
CA ARG A 186 17.01 7.79 24.90
C ARG A 186 15.52 7.48 24.88
N LYS A 187 15.01 6.93 23.77
CA LYS A 187 13.62 6.48 23.66
C LYS A 187 13.36 5.30 24.60
N PHE A 188 14.28 4.33 24.62
CA PHE A 188 14.18 3.17 25.50
C PHE A 188 14.20 3.56 26.99
N ALA A 189 15.09 4.48 27.40
CA ALA A 189 15.15 4.98 28.77
C ALA A 189 13.86 5.71 29.20
N LEU A 190 13.19 6.41 28.28
CA LEU A 190 11.89 7.03 28.55
C LEU A 190 10.77 5.99 28.70
N GLU A 191 10.79 4.94 27.88
CA GLU A 191 9.85 3.82 27.99
C GLU A 191 10.05 3.06 29.32
N GLU A 192 11.29 2.83 29.74
CA GLU A 192 11.60 2.20 31.03
C GLU A 192 11.13 3.05 32.22
N ARG A 193 11.37 4.37 32.19
CA ARG A 193 10.85 5.29 33.22
C ARG A 193 9.33 5.30 33.25
N LYS A 194 8.68 5.31 32.09
CA LYS A 194 7.22 5.25 31.98
C LYS A 194 6.68 3.93 32.54
N TRP A 195 7.36 2.83 32.26
CA TRP A 195 7.03 1.51 32.79
C TRP A 195 7.17 1.45 34.31
N ASN A 196 8.28 1.94 34.86
CA ASN A 196 8.52 1.98 36.30
C ASN A 196 7.54 2.91 37.03
N ALA A 197 7.11 4.01 36.40
CA ALA A 197 6.07 4.89 36.94
C ALA A 197 4.68 4.25 36.92
N MET A 198 4.40 3.39 35.93
CA MET A 198 3.12 2.70 35.79
C MET A 198 3.02 1.47 36.71
N ASN A 199 4.15 0.87 37.06
CA ASN A 199 4.25 -0.27 37.98
C ASN A 199 5.23 0.06 39.12
N PRO A 200 4.84 0.95 40.06
CA PRO A 200 5.67 1.18 41.24
C PRO A 200 5.78 -0.14 41.99
N LYS A 201 7.02 -0.56 42.28
CA LYS A 201 7.26 -1.70 43.16
C LYS A 201 6.61 -1.37 44.50
N LYS A 202 5.61 -2.17 44.91
CA LYS A 202 5.07 -2.12 46.26
C LYS A 202 6.14 -2.72 47.17
N ASP A 203 6.85 -1.86 47.88
CA ASP A 203 7.62 -2.24 49.06
C ASP A 203 6.68 -2.64 50.20
#